data_AF-A0A0R2CS41-F1
#
_entry.id   AF-A0A0R2CS41-F1
#
_cell.length_a   1.000
_cell.length_b   1.000
_cell.length_c   1.000
_cell.angle_alpha   90.00
_cell.angle_beta   90.00
_cell.angle_gamma   90.00
#
_symmetry.space_group_name_H-M   'P 1'
#
loop_
_entity.id
_entity.type
_entity.pdbx_description
1 polymer ?
#
loop_
_entity_poly.entity_id
_entity_poly.type
_entity_poly.pdbx_seq_one_letter_code
_entity_poly.pdbx_strand_id
1 'polypeptide(L)' 'MYTDGGEPAEISYASAKDFVANQQLEVPDLEDYYVVVDATINGKPIELEDKTILGLYNFLESQERSE' A
#
# COMPACT_ATOMS: atom_id res chain seq x y z
N MET A 1 -0.60 -7.10 -4.33
CA MET A 1 0.34 -7.41 -5.42
C MET A 1 0.86 -6.13 -6.04
N TYR A 2 2.16 -6.05 -6.29
CA TYR A 2 2.83 -4.88 -6.88
C TYR A 2 3.90 -5.31 -7.88
N THR A 3 4.47 -4.37 -8.63
CA THR A 3 5.64 -4.65 -9.49
C THR A 3 6.88 -3.94 -8.97
N ASP A 4 7.95 -4.70 -8.74
CA ASP A 4 9.30 -4.20 -8.46
C ASP A 4 10.17 -4.39 -9.71
N GLY A 5 10.63 -3.29 -10.32
CA GLY A 5 11.41 -3.36 -11.56
C GLY A 5 10.67 -4.03 -12.74
N GLY A 6 9.34 -4.14 -12.68
CA GLY A 6 8.51 -4.84 -13.67
C GLY A 6 8.20 -6.30 -13.33
N GLU A 7 8.80 -6.86 -12.28
CA GLU A 7 8.53 -8.21 -11.80
C GLU A 7 7.40 -8.20 -10.76
N PRO A 8 6.40 -9.09 -10.87
CA PRO A 8 5.30 -9.16 -9.92
C PRO A 8 5.75 -9.70 -8.56
N ALA A 9 5.34 -9.02 -7.49
CA ALA A 9 5.60 -9.38 -6.11
C ALA A 9 4.35 -9.22 -5.23
N GLU A 10 4.37 -9.87 -4.07
CA GLU A 10 3.29 -9.83 -3.08
C GLU A 10 3.84 -9.65 -1.68
N ILE A 11 3.16 -8.84 -0.88
CA ILE A 11 3.41 -8.64 0.54
C ILE A 11 2.07 -8.51 1.25
N SER A 12 2.03 -8.91 2.51
CA SER A 12 0.84 -8.83 3.36
C SER A 12 1.21 -8.25 4.72
N TYR A 13 0.36 -7.36 5.23
CA TYR A 13 0.48 -6.77 6.55
C TYR A 13 -0.69 -7.23 7.43
N ALA A 14 -0.49 -7.29 8.74
CA ALA A 14 -1.54 -7.74 9.67
C ALA A 14 -2.72 -6.77 9.75
N SER A 15 -2.49 -5.48 9.50
CA SER A 15 -3.52 -4.45 9.41
C SER A 15 -3.10 -3.31 8.47
N ALA A 16 -4.08 -2.47 8.06
CA ALA A 16 -3.80 -1.25 7.30
C ALA A 16 -2.87 -0.31 8.08
N LYS A 17 -3.03 -0.22 9.40
CA LYS A 17 -2.18 0.56 10.28
C LYS A 17 -0.72 0.07 10.29
N ASP A 18 -0.50 -1.23 10.23
CA ASP A 18 0.87 -1.78 10.17
C ASP A 18 1.55 -1.42 8.85
N PHE A 19 0.81 -1.43 7.74
CA PHE A 19 1.31 -0.93 6.46
C PHE A 19 1.67 0.56 6.54
N VAL A 20 0.77 1.40 7.05
CA VAL A 20 1.02 2.85 7.20
C VAL A 20 2.26 3.10 8.06
N ALA A 21 2.38 2.40 9.20
CA ALA A 21 3.53 2.53 10.08
C ALA A 21 4.83 2.07 9.41
N ASN A 22 4.79 1.01 8.60
CA ASN A 22 5.94 0.54 7.83
C ASN A 22 6.43 1.59 6.83
N GLN A 23 5.51 2.27 6.15
CA GLN A 23 5.83 3.33 5.18
C GLN A 23 6.41 4.61 5.83
N GLN A 24 6.34 4.74 7.15
CA GLN A 24 6.91 5.85 7.91
C GLN A 24 8.30 5.55 8.49
N LEU A 25 8.83 4.34 8.29
CA LEU A 25 10.17 3.95 8.73
C LEU A 25 11.25 4.71 7.93
N GLU A 26 12.46 4.80 8.49
CA GLU A 26 13.63 5.34 7.78
C GLU A 26 13.93 4.56 6.49
N VAL A 27 13.67 3.25 6.51
CA VAL A 27 13.73 2.37 5.35
C VAL A 27 12.46 1.50 5.37
N PRO A 28 11.45 1.81 4.53
CA PRO A 28 10.25 1.00 4.41
C PRO A 28 10.51 -0.31 3.64
N ASP A 29 9.58 -1.26 3.70
CA ASP A 29 9.70 -2.51 2.93
C ASP A 29 9.48 -2.30 1.42
N LEU A 30 8.77 -1.23 1.07
CA LEU A 30 8.33 -0.92 -0.29
C LEU A 30 8.75 0.49 -0.68
N GLU A 31 9.24 0.63 -1.90
CA GLU A 31 9.50 1.92 -2.50
C GLU A 31 8.19 2.59 -2.92
N ASP A 32 8.13 3.90 -2.75
CA ASP A 32 6.93 4.72 -2.96
C ASP A 32 6.40 4.68 -4.41
N TYR A 33 7.31 4.50 -5.38
CA TYR A 33 7.02 4.45 -6.82
C TYR A 33 6.64 3.06 -7.34
N TYR A 34 6.68 2.00 -6.52
CA TYR A 34 6.23 0.68 -6.97
C TYR A 34 4.76 0.70 -7.38
N VAL A 35 4.44 0.04 -8.49
CA VAL A 35 3.07 0.04 -9.04
C VAL A 35 2.25 -1.05 -8.36
N VAL A 36 1.13 -0.66 -7.77
CA VAL A 36 0.12 -1.56 -7.22
C VAL A 36 -0.70 -2.16 -8.36
N VAL A 37 -0.66 -3.48 -8.46
CA VAL A 37 -1.47 -4.25 -9.44
C VAL A 37 -2.83 -4.58 -8.83
N ASP A 38 -2.83 -5.00 -7.57
CA ASP A 38 -4.02 -5.39 -6.82
C ASP A 38 -3.79 -5.13 -5.33
N ALA A 39 -4.82 -4.65 -4.63
CA ALA A 39 -4.79 -4.46 -3.19
C ALA A 39 -6.14 -4.88 -2.59
N THR A 40 -6.07 -5.56 -1.45
CA THR A 40 -7.26 -5.94 -0.68
C THR A 40 -7.12 -5.52 0.78
N ILE A 41 -8.23 -5.10 1.38
CA ILE A 41 -8.34 -4.82 2.82
C ILE A 41 -9.41 -5.75 3.38
N ASN A 42 -9.05 -6.57 4.37
CA ASN A 42 -9.96 -7.58 4.93
C ASN A 42 -10.58 -8.49 3.84
N GLY A 43 -9.79 -8.84 2.83
CA GLY A 43 -10.22 -9.66 1.68
C GLY A 43 -11.15 -8.96 0.69
N LYS A 44 -11.42 -7.66 0.85
CA LYS A 44 -12.19 -6.87 -0.12
C LYS A 44 -11.25 -6.08 -1.02
N PRO A 45 -11.39 -6.14 -2.35
CA PRO A 45 -10.59 -5.34 -3.26
C PRO A 45 -10.89 -3.85 -3.05
N ILE A 46 -9.86 -3.03 -3.21
CA ILE A 46 -9.97 -1.57 -3.22
C ILE A 46 -9.56 -1.03 -4.59
N GLU A 47 -10.19 0.05 -5.02
CA GLU A 47 -9.80 0.76 -6.23
C GLU A 47 -8.94 1.96 -5.82
N LEU A 48 -7.76 2.08 -6.42
CA LEU A 48 -6.86 3.21 -6.21
C LEU A 48 -6.87 4.13 -7.43
N GLU A 49 -7.06 5.43 -7.21
CA GLU A 49 -6.89 6.43 -8.26
C GLU A 49 -5.42 6.54 -8.68
N ASP A 50 -4.52 6.57 -7.69
CA ASP A 50 -3.07 6.49 -7.88
C ASP A 50 -2.59 5.07 -7.58
N LYS A 51 -2.18 4.36 -8.63
CA LYS A 51 -1.77 2.94 -8.56
C LYS A 51 -0.32 2.76 -8.11
N THR A 52 0.16 3.61 -7.22
CA THR A 52 1.49 3.48 -6.60
C THR A 52 1.38 3.11 -5.13
N ILE A 53 2.49 2.70 -4.51
CA ILE A 53 2.55 2.50 -3.05
C ILE A 53 2.29 3.81 -2.32
N LEU A 54 2.79 4.94 -2.84
CA LEU A 54 2.45 6.27 -2.31
C LEU A 54 0.95 6.56 -2.40
N GLY A 55 0.31 6.21 -3.51
CA GLY A 55 -1.13 6.31 -3.69
C GLY A 55 -1.90 5.48 -2.66
N LEU A 56 -1.49 4.24 -2.43
CA LEU A 56 -2.06 3.37 -1.40
C LEU A 56 -1.86 3.93 0.02
N TYR A 57 -0.67 4.45 0.33
CA TYR A 57 -0.39 5.12 1.60
C TYR A 57 -1.33 6.29 1.85
N ASN A 58 -1.43 7.21 0.88
CA ASN A 58 -2.30 8.38 0.98
C ASN A 58 -3.77 8.00 1.10
N PHE A 59 -4.21 6.97 0.37
CA PHE A 59 -5.56 6.43 0.48
C PHE A 59 -5.85 5.97 1.91
N LEU A 60 -4.98 5.16 2.51
CA LEU A 60 -5.17 4.63 3.87
C LEU A 60 -5.07 5.72 4.95
N GLU A 61 -4.10 6.62 4.87
CA GLU A 61 -4.00 7.77 5.78
C GLU A 61 -5.25 8.67 5.75
N SER A 62 -5.89 8.82 4.59
CA SER A 62 -7.12 9.60 4.47
C SER A 62 -8.32 8.95 5.18
N GLN A 63 -8.36 7.61 5.23
CA GLN A 63 -9.40 6.86 5.93
C GLN A 63 -9.24 6.99 7.44
N GLU A 64 -8.02 6.84 7.98
CA GLU A 64 -7.73 6.96 9.41
C GLU A 64 -8.03 8.37 9.96
N ARG A 65 -7.91 9.41 9.13
CA ARG A 65 -8.26 10.79 9.51
C ARG A 65 -9.75 11.12 9.43
N SER A 66 -10.55 10.23 8.83
CA SER A 66 -12.00 10.40 8.66
C SER A 66 -12.81 9.71 9.77
N GLU A 67 -12.16 8.96 10.65
CA GLU A 67 -12.72 8.34 11.86
C GLU A 67 -12.51 9.22 13.11
#